data_AF-A0A3P7I8N8-F1
#
_entry.id   AF-A0A3P7I8N8-F1
#
_cell.length_a   1.000
_cell.length_b   1.000
_cell.length_c   1.000
_cell.angle_alpha   90.00
_cell.angle_beta   90.00
_cell.angle_gamma   90.00
#
_symmetry.space_group_name_H-M   'P 1'
#
loop_
_entity.id
_entity.type
_entity.pdbx_description
1 polymer ?
#
loop_
_entity_poly.entity_id
_entity_poly.type
_entity_poly.pdbx_seq_one_letter_code
_entity_poly.pdbx_strand_id
1 'polypeptide(L)'
;MSEKGDSEDDDHAPGSSSNSSSCSSSGSDVPRKKPKGRLDEKTRKFLEESDYLRRSSRSKQLDENDVLEWEEDKKSPSSVTANAETIERVIKCRMGAQGATGSATTCYNVSEKGDPNIPNAPVLEQQFLIKWVGWSHLHNTWESEASIAAIGANGVKKVQNFLKKQKEMEEWKRTADKEYIEFYECEQVMSEELCEEYTKVERIVAHQVSRDRSADGQEATEYYVKWCGLSYSDCTWEDVRLLPPEAIQAYHRRIDNYKAPSKNAPVLRKRPKFVKIEGMPSWLQPDDKDQTLRDYQLEGLNWMLHAWCKHNSCILADEMGLGKTIQSIAFLSALYHRYELYGPFLVVVPLSTMAAWQKEFAQWAPDLNLVTYMGDTNSREQVNLSILFYEVEKFVFLISFSKIINIAWA
;
A
#
# COMPACT_ATOMS: atom_id res chain seq x y z
N MET A 1 57.73 -30.80 24.61
CA MET A 1 58.47 -30.88 25.87
C MET A 1 57.47 -30.76 27.00
N SER A 2 57.52 -31.75 27.89
CA SER A 2 56.78 -31.98 29.13
C SER A 2 56.71 -30.71 30.02
N GLU A 3 55.71 -30.47 30.86
CA GLU A 3 55.30 -31.25 32.04
C GLU A 3 53.92 -30.77 32.57
N LYS A 4 53.24 -31.67 33.29
CA LYS A 4 52.02 -31.50 34.09
C LYS A 4 52.39 -31.27 35.58
N GLY A 5 51.42 -30.78 36.37
CA GLY A 5 51.27 -30.96 37.82
C GLY A 5 50.30 -29.89 38.37
N ASP A 6 49.05 -30.21 38.77
CA ASP A 6 48.59 -30.85 40.04
C ASP A 6 48.90 -29.96 41.26
N SER A 7 48.09 -29.75 42.29
CA SER A 7 46.69 -30.03 42.70
C SER A 7 46.56 -29.50 44.16
N GLU A 8 45.37 -29.01 44.55
CA GLU A 8 44.71 -29.04 45.91
C GLU A 8 45.47 -28.47 47.16
N ASP A 9 44.89 -27.77 48.16
CA ASP A 9 43.80 -28.12 49.11
C ASP A 9 43.28 -26.91 49.95
N ASP A 10 42.03 -27.06 50.46
CA ASP A 10 41.42 -26.64 51.76
C ASP A 10 41.37 -25.14 52.21
N ASP A 11 40.40 -24.58 52.96
CA ASP A 11 39.27 -25.03 53.79
C ASP A 11 38.47 -23.73 54.16
N HIS A 12 37.14 -23.60 54.18
CA HIS A 12 36.25 -23.85 55.35
C HIS A 12 34.79 -23.42 55.04
N ALA A 13 33.82 -24.25 55.45
CA ALA A 13 32.42 -23.90 55.72
C ALA A 13 32.19 -23.94 57.26
N PRO A 14 31.05 -23.45 57.83
CA PRO A 14 29.75 -24.15 57.77
C PRO A 14 28.57 -23.15 57.60
N GLY A 15 27.34 -23.48 57.19
CA GLY A 15 26.41 -24.54 57.57
C GLY A 15 25.02 -23.85 57.64
N SER A 16 24.08 -24.19 56.75
CA SER A 16 22.90 -25.05 56.99
C SER A 16 21.87 -24.44 57.96
N SER A 17 20.55 -24.43 57.78
CA SER A 17 19.63 -25.01 56.78
C SER A 17 18.21 -24.84 57.33
N SER A 18 17.21 -24.60 56.45
CA SER A 18 15.83 -25.13 56.51
C SER A 18 14.93 -24.77 57.73
N ASN A 19 13.59 -24.69 57.71
CA ASN A 19 12.59 -25.25 56.82
C ASN A 19 11.21 -24.59 57.08
N SER A 20 10.39 -24.53 56.03
CA SER A 20 8.92 -24.68 55.93
C SER A 20 8.00 -24.58 57.17
N SER A 21 6.90 -23.81 57.07
CA SER A 21 5.50 -24.29 56.82
C SER A 21 4.38 -23.47 57.49
N SER A 22 3.39 -23.10 56.65
CA SER A 22 1.92 -23.01 56.84
C SER A 22 1.22 -22.21 57.97
N CYS A 23 0.15 -21.52 57.51
CA CYS A 23 -1.21 -21.39 58.06
C CYS A 23 -1.70 -20.08 58.75
N SER A 24 -2.55 -19.37 58.00
CA SER A 24 -3.93 -18.90 58.30
C SER A 24 -4.25 -17.78 59.32
N SER A 25 -5.19 -16.91 58.88
CA SER A 25 -6.13 -16.03 59.62
C SER A 25 -5.52 -14.79 60.32
N SER A 26 -6.10 -13.59 60.39
CA SER A 26 -7.40 -12.98 60.05
C SER A 26 -7.35 -11.48 60.42
N GLY A 27 -8.06 -10.60 59.69
CA GLY A 27 -8.44 -9.21 60.09
C GLY A 27 -7.30 -8.19 60.14
N SER A 28 -7.40 -6.94 59.69
CA SER A 28 -8.53 -6.02 59.62
C SER A 28 -8.17 -4.80 58.73
N ASP A 29 -9.20 -4.21 58.13
CA ASP A 29 -9.16 -3.06 57.22
C ASP A 29 -8.59 -1.78 57.83
N VAL A 30 -7.65 -1.14 57.13
CA VAL A 30 -7.41 0.32 57.19
C VAL A 30 -7.11 0.82 55.75
N PRO A 31 -7.92 1.70 55.14
CA PRO A 31 -7.63 2.25 53.82
C PRO A 31 -6.55 3.35 53.92
N ARG A 32 -5.35 3.05 53.43
CA ARG A 32 -4.28 4.05 53.24
C ARG A 32 -4.64 4.95 52.04
N LYS A 33 -5.09 6.18 52.31
CA LYS A 33 -5.24 7.25 51.30
C LYS A 33 -3.88 7.49 50.60
N LYS A 34 -3.81 7.25 49.28
CA LYS A 34 -2.69 7.70 48.43
C LYS A 34 -2.76 9.24 48.31
N PRO A 35 -1.65 9.98 48.44
CA PRO A 35 -1.66 11.43 48.29
C PRO A 35 -1.87 11.79 46.81
N LYS A 36 -2.83 12.68 46.53
CA LYS A 36 -2.95 13.36 45.23
C LYS A 36 -1.79 14.35 45.11
N GLY A 37 -0.67 13.90 44.54
CA GLY A 37 0.39 14.80 44.08
C GLY A 37 -0.16 15.66 42.92
N ARG A 38 -0.20 16.97 43.13
CA ARG A 38 -0.47 17.95 42.06
C ARG A 38 0.75 17.90 41.14
N LEU A 39 0.61 17.33 39.93
CA LEU A 39 1.68 17.38 38.93
C LEU A 39 1.99 18.85 38.62
N ASP A 40 3.27 19.16 38.57
CA ASP A 40 3.80 20.45 38.15
C ASP A 40 3.37 20.76 36.70
N GLU A 41 3.16 22.03 36.41
CA GLU A 41 2.62 22.52 35.15
C GLU A 41 3.53 22.17 33.96
N LYS A 42 4.85 22.09 34.21
CA LYS A 42 5.84 21.59 33.25
C LYS A 42 5.64 20.11 32.91
N THR A 43 5.35 19.27 33.89
CA THR A 43 5.15 17.83 33.65
C THR A 43 3.82 17.56 32.94
N ARG A 44 2.79 18.41 33.18
CA ARG A 44 1.53 18.39 32.41
C ARG A 44 1.74 18.75 30.95
N LYS A 45 2.47 19.85 30.67
CA LYS A 45 2.82 20.24 29.30
C LYS A 45 3.62 19.16 28.58
N PHE A 46 4.60 18.54 29.24
CA PHE A 46 5.39 17.47 28.66
C PHE A 46 4.56 16.21 28.34
N LEU A 47 3.56 15.89 29.19
CA LEU A 47 2.63 14.79 28.94
C LEU A 47 1.67 15.10 27.79
N GLU A 48 1.13 16.32 27.69
CA GLU A 48 0.29 16.78 26.57
C GLU A 48 1.07 16.80 25.24
N GLU A 49 2.34 17.23 25.27
CA GLU A 49 3.25 17.25 24.12
C GLU A 49 3.60 15.82 23.67
N SER A 50 3.81 14.89 24.63
CA SER A 50 4.04 13.47 24.34
C SER A 50 2.80 12.76 23.79
N ASP A 51 1.60 13.12 24.25
CA ASP A 51 0.34 12.57 23.75
C ASP A 51 0.00 13.09 22.35
N TYR A 52 0.42 14.32 22.02
CA TYR A 52 0.32 14.88 20.66
C TYR A 52 1.24 14.13 19.69
N LEU A 53 2.49 13.88 20.11
CA LEU A 53 3.45 13.07 19.35
C LEU A 53 2.96 11.63 19.14
N ARG A 54 2.28 11.06 20.15
CA ARG A 54 1.69 9.72 20.11
C ARG A 54 0.44 9.64 19.21
N ARG A 55 -0.31 10.73 19.08
CA ARG A 55 -1.43 10.87 18.12
C ARG A 55 -0.94 11.09 16.69
N SER A 56 0.10 11.89 16.50
CA SER A 56 0.72 12.16 15.20
C SER A 56 1.42 10.92 14.62
N SER A 57 2.01 10.06 15.47
CA SER A 57 2.67 8.82 15.04
C SER A 57 1.69 7.67 14.69
N ARG A 58 0.38 7.87 14.81
CA ARG A 58 -0.63 6.86 14.42
C ARG A 58 -0.94 6.98 12.94
N SER A 59 -0.16 6.24 12.16
CA SER A 59 -0.49 5.79 10.81
C SER A 59 -1.98 5.45 10.66
N LYS A 60 -2.70 6.13 9.74
CA LYS A 60 -4.01 5.75 9.15
C LYS A 60 -4.87 4.82 10.04
N GLN A 61 -5.12 5.21 11.29
CA GLN A 61 -6.36 4.77 11.94
C GLN A 61 -7.43 5.65 11.31
N LEU A 62 -8.44 5.01 10.71
CA LEU A 62 -9.66 5.67 10.26
C LEU A 62 -10.00 6.76 11.27
N ASP A 63 -9.98 8.02 10.82
CA ASP A 63 -10.45 9.13 11.62
C ASP A 63 -11.86 8.73 12.09
N GLU A 64 -12.15 8.83 13.39
CA GLU A 64 -13.50 8.52 13.91
C GLU A 64 -14.58 9.34 13.17
N ASN A 65 -14.19 10.42 12.50
CA ASN A 65 -15.02 11.26 11.65
C ASN A 65 -15.14 10.81 10.17
N ASP A 66 -14.38 9.80 9.74
CA ASP A 66 -14.48 9.14 8.42
C ASP A 66 -15.37 7.88 8.45
N VAL A 67 -15.94 7.55 9.62
CA VAL A 67 -16.99 6.54 9.72
C VAL A 67 -18.17 7.03 8.88
N LEU A 68 -18.55 6.25 7.87
CA LEU A 68 -19.81 6.40 7.16
C LEU A 68 -20.93 6.23 8.19
N GLU A 69 -21.41 7.33 8.76
CA GLU A 69 -22.71 7.35 9.43
C GLU A 69 -23.75 7.12 8.32
N TRP A 70 -24.25 5.89 8.24
CA TRP A 70 -25.48 5.63 7.53
C TRP A 70 -26.57 6.32 8.35
N GLU A 71 -26.88 7.57 8.02
CA GLU A 71 -28.07 8.21 8.57
C GLU A 71 -29.27 7.40 8.06
N GLU A 72 -29.86 6.56 8.93
CA GLU A 72 -31.26 6.17 8.81
C GLU A 72 -32.12 7.43 9.01
N ASP A 73 -32.09 8.30 8.01
CA ASP A 73 -32.90 9.50 8.00
C ASP A 73 -34.35 9.03 7.77
N LYS A 74 -35.10 8.87 8.87
CA LYS A 74 -36.56 8.75 8.88
C LYS A 74 -37.16 10.08 8.41
N LYS A 75 -36.94 10.44 7.15
CA LYS A 75 -37.73 11.45 6.44
C LYS A 75 -38.63 10.73 5.46
N SER A 76 -39.92 11.02 5.59
CA SER A 76 -40.95 10.71 4.62
C SER A 76 -40.49 11.01 3.20
N PRO A 77 -40.85 10.18 2.20
CA PRO A 77 -40.29 10.26 0.86
C PRO A 77 -40.89 11.46 0.12
N SER A 78 -40.22 12.60 0.19
CA SER A 78 -40.38 13.69 -0.76
C SER A 78 -39.02 14.01 -1.37
N SER A 79 -38.80 13.42 -2.55
CA SER A 79 -37.76 13.72 -3.55
C SER A 79 -36.30 13.81 -3.06
N VAL A 80 -35.70 12.67 -2.74
CA VAL A 80 -34.24 12.52 -2.88
C VAL A 80 -33.98 12.09 -4.33
N THR A 81 -33.22 12.88 -5.07
CA THR A 81 -32.77 12.55 -6.43
C THR A 81 -31.89 11.31 -6.37
N ALA A 82 -32.40 10.17 -6.83
CA ALA A 82 -31.74 8.86 -6.78
C ALA A 82 -30.40 8.77 -7.53
N ASN A 83 -29.96 9.84 -8.21
CA ASN A 83 -28.74 9.92 -9.01
C ASN A 83 -27.76 11.01 -8.52
N ALA A 84 -27.92 11.52 -7.30
CA ALA A 84 -26.99 12.51 -6.76
C ALA A 84 -25.60 11.91 -6.48
N GLU A 85 -24.55 12.51 -7.03
CA GLU A 85 -23.18 12.12 -6.76
C GLU A 85 -22.83 12.31 -5.28
N THR A 86 -21.92 11.49 -4.76
CA THR A 86 -21.56 11.48 -3.33
C THR A 86 -20.11 11.86 -3.13
N ILE A 87 -19.85 12.81 -2.23
CA ILE A 87 -18.51 13.23 -1.86
C ILE A 87 -17.83 12.12 -1.05
N GLU A 88 -16.76 11.56 -1.59
CA GLU A 88 -15.91 10.60 -0.89
C GLU A 88 -14.99 11.34 0.08
N ARG A 89 -14.27 12.35 -0.43
CA ARG A 89 -13.27 13.10 0.34
C ARG A 89 -13.01 14.46 -0.29
N VAL A 90 -12.70 15.44 0.56
CA VAL A 90 -12.14 16.74 0.14
C VAL A 90 -10.62 16.64 0.21
N ILE A 91 -9.94 16.83 -0.92
CA ILE A 91 -8.48 16.68 -1.00
C ILE A 91 -7.78 17.98 -0.59
N LYS A 92 -8.17 19.10 -1.20
CA LYS A 92 -7.58 20.42 -0.96
C LYS A 92 -8.56 21.54 -1.31
N CYS A 93 -8.22 22.78 -0.98
CA CYS A 93 -8.98 23.96 -1.38
C CYS A 93 -8.09 24.95 -2.14
N ARG A 94 -8.74 25.83 -2.91
CA ARG A 94 -8.10 26.98 -3.57
C ARG A 94 -9.10 28.15 -3.68
N MET A 95 -8.58 29.34 -3.92
CA MET A 95 -9.39 30.46 -4.44
C MET A 95 -9.28 30.43 -5.97
N GLY A 96 -10.40 30.14 -6.65
CA GLY A 96 -10.43 29.99 -8.10
C GLY A 96 -11.39 30.97 -8.78
N ALA A 97 -11.26 31.15 -10.09
CA ALA A 97 -12.15 31.95 -10.90
C ALA A 97 -13.60 31.46 -10.79
N GLN A 98 -14.55 32.38 -10.61
CA GLN A 98 -15.96 32.02 -10.49
C GLN A 98 -16.46 31.24 -11.71
N GLY A 99 -17.04 30.06 -11.48
CA GLY A 99 -17.54 29.17 -12.54
C GLY A 99 -16.48 28.24 -13.14
N ALA A 100 -15.22 28.30 -12.68
CA ALA A 100 -14.20 27.31 -13.02
C ALA A 100 -14.36 26.04 -12.16
N THR A 101 -15.52 25.38 -12.28
CA THR A 101 -15.91 24.20 -11.52
C THR A 101 -16.39 23.06 -12.43
N GLY A 102 -16.63 21.87 -11.86
CA GLY A 102 -17.20 20.75 -12.61
C GLY A 102 -16.20 20.00 -13.49
N SER A 103 -16.73 19.22 -14.43
CA SER A 103 -15.96 18.30 -15.29
C SER A 103 -14.86 18.98 -16.11
N ALA A 104 -15.00 20.27 -16.45
CA ALA A 104 -13.98 21.05 -17.14
C ALA A 104 -12.65 21.16 -16.36
N THR A 105 -12.68 20.92 -15.05
CA THR A 105 -11.53 21.02 -14.15
C THR A 105 -10.80 19.69 -13.91
N THR A 106 -11.29 18.60 -14.49
CA THR A 106 -10.61 17.29 -14.44
C THR A 106 -9.25 17.34 -15.14
N CYS A 107 -8.30 16.51 -14.70
CA CYS A 107 -6.92 16.58 -15.18
C CYS A 107 -6.78 16.42 -16.70
N TYR A 108 -7.56 15.53 -17.31
CA TYR A 108 -7.54 15.30 -18.75
C TYR A 108 -8.17 16.47 -19.52
N ASN A 109 -9.30 17.03 -19.07
CA ASN A 109 -9.89 18.21 -19.72
C ASN A 109 -8.97 19.44 -19.62
N VAL A 110 -8.31 19.63 -18.47
CA VAL A 110 -7.33 20.70 -18.28
C VAL A 110 -6.13 20.52 -19.21
N SER A 111 -5.68 19.28 -19.42
CA SER A 111 -4.57 19.00 -20.35
C SER A 111 -4.92 19.26 -21.82
N GLU A 112 -6.16 19.01 -22.23
CA GLU A 112 -6.61 19.18 -23.61
C GLU A 112 -7.09 20.60 -23.93
N LYS A 113 -7.84 21.23 -23.01
CA LYS A 113 -8.56 22.50 -23.23
C LYS A 113 -7.99 23.67 -22.43
N GLY A 114 -7.05 23.42 -21.52
CA GLY A 114 -6.50 24.40 -20.58
C GLY A 114 -7.27 24.48 -19.27
N ASP A 115 -6.62 25.00 -18.21
CA ASP A 115 -7.27 25.19 -16.91
C ASP A 115 -8.31 26.33 -17.00
N PRO A 116 -9.60 26.07 -16.72
CA PRO A 116 -10.62 27.13 -16.67
C PRO A 116 -10.35 28.16 -15.57
N ASN A 117 -9.48 27.85 -14.60
CA ASN A 117 -9.08 28.76 -13.54
C ASN A 117 -8.02 29.77 -14.00
N ILE A 118 -8.47 30.97 -14.38
CA ILE A 118 -7.58 32.03 -14.89
C ILE A 118 -6.86 32.73 -13.72
N PRO A 119 -5.51 32.87 -13.74
CA PRO A 119 -4.71 33.40 -12.62
C PRO A 119 -4.97 34.84 -12.15
N ASN A 120 -5.90 35.59 -12.76
CA ASN A 120 -6.26 36.97 -12.39
C ASN A 120 -7.75 37.24 -12.61
N ALA A 121 -8.61 36.26 -12.30
CA ALA A 121 -10.04 36.46 -12.42
C ALA A 121 -10.52 37.60 -11.50
N PRO A 122 -11.42 38.48 -11.98
CA PRO A 122 -11.91 39.62 -11.20
C PRO A 122 -12.72 39.21 -9.97
N VAL A 123 -13.34 38.03 -10.04
CA VAL A 123 -14.13 37.44 -8.95
C VAL A 123 -13.58 36.04 -8.69
N LEU A 124 -13.14 35.84 -7.45
CA LEU A 124 -12.69 34.54 -6.96
C LEU A 124 -13.77 33.94 -6.05
N GLU A 125 -13.97 32.63 -6.18
CA GLU A 125 -14.78 31.83 -5.27
C GLU A 125 -13.92 30.75 -4.60
N GLN A 126 -14.33 30.32 -3.41
CA GLN A 126 -13.67 29.23 -2.71
C GLN A 126 -14.06 27.90 -3.36
N GLN A 127 -13.06 27.15 -3.81
CA GLN A 127 -13.22 25.88 -4.48
C GLN A 127 -12.51 24.76 -3.72
N PHE A 128 -13.06 23.56 -3.81
CA PHE A 128 -12.60 22.33 -3.16
C PHE A 128 -12.32 21.28 -4.22
N LEU A 129 -11.17 20.62 -4.14
CA LEU A 129 -10.88 19.47 -4.97
C LEU A 129 -11.58 18.25 -4.37
N ILE A 130 -12.62 17.78 -5.04
CA ILE A 130 -13.49 16.71 -4.57
C ILE A 130 -13.07 15.38 -5.21
N LYS A 131 -12.89 14.37 -4.36
CA LYS A 131 -12.87 12.96 -4.75
C LYS A 131 -14.29 12.41 -4.64
N TRP A 132 -14.81 11.88 -5.74
CA TRP A 132 -16.15 11.33 -5.84
C TRP A 132 -16.17 9.82 -5.55
N VAL A 133 -17.23 9.35 -4.88
CA VAL A 133 -17.43 7.92 -4.61
C VAL A 133 -17.61 7.15 -5.91
N GLY A 134 -16.89 6.04 -6.06
CA GLY A 134 -17.00 5.15 -7.23
C GLY A 134 -16.23 5.61 -8.47
N TRP A 135 -15.62 6.80 -8.44
CA TRP A 135 -14.78 7.33 -9.51
C TRP A 135 -13.29 7.18 -9.17
N SER A 136 -12.40 7.19 -10.16
CA SER A 136 -10.95 7.27 -9.90
C SER A 136 -10.51 8.70 -9.57
N HIS A 137 -9.25 8.84 -9.14
CA HIS A 137 -8.65 10.16 -8.90
C HIS A 137 -8.49 11.01 -10.17
N LEU A 138 -8.66 10.42 -11.37
CA LEU A 138 -8.65 11.18 -12.64
C LEU A 138 -9.87 12.10 -12.77
N HIS A 139 -10.99 11.72 -12.17
CA HIS A 139 -12.25 12.47 -12.25
C HIS A 139 -12.45 13.43 -11.07
N ASN A 140 -11.40 13.72 -10.32
CA ASN A 140 -11.47 14.75 -9.29
C ASN A 140 -11.79 16.09 -9.94
N THR A 141 -12.78 16.79 -9.40
CA THR A 141 -13.20 18.11 -9.89
C THR A 141 -13.03 19.16 -8.81
N TRP A 142 -12.73 20.37 -9.24
CA TRP A 142 -12.85 21.55 -8.40
C TRP A 142 -14.31 21.97 -8.33
N GLU A 143 -14.85 22.09 -7.12
CA GLU A 143 -16.25 22.46 -6.89
C GLU A 143 -16.35 23.58 -5.86
N SER A 144 -17.28 24.51 -6.05
CA SER A 144 -17.63 25.52 -5.04
C SER A 144 -18.85 25.07 -4.24
N GLU A 145 -19.13 25.70 -3.10
CA GLU A 145 -20.35 25.38 -2.34
C GLU A 145 -21.62 25.54 -3.19
N ALA A 146 -21.62 26.50 -4.11
CA ALA A 146 -22.73 26.72 -5.04
C ALA A 146 -22.85 25.58 -6.07
N SER A 147 -21.75 25.09 -6.64
CA SER A 147 -21.82 23.98 -7.61
C SER A 147 -22.18 22.65 -6.94
N ILE A 148 -21.66 22.37 -5.74
CA ILE A 148 -22.04 21.21 -4.92
C ILE A 148 -23.54 21.23 -4.60
N ALA A 149 -24.06 22.39 -4.20
CA ALA A 149 -25.49 22.56 -3.93
C ALA A 149 -26.35 22.42 -5.19
N ALA A 150 -25.86 22.91 -6.34
CA ALA A 150 -26.56 22.80 -7.62
C ALA A 150 -26.66 21.36 -8.14
N ILE A 151 -25.60 20.55 -7.94
CA ILE A 151 -25.60 19.11 -8.26
C ILE A 151 -26.49 18.33 -7.28
N GLY A 152 -26.75 18.89 -6.10
CA GLY A 152 -27.46 18.20 -5.02
C GLY A 152 -26.62 17.06 -4.43
N ALA A 153 -25.30 17.21 -4.41
CA ALA A 153 -24.39 16.14 -4.02
C ALA A 153 -24.55 15.74 -2.54
N ASN A 154 -24.46 14.44 -2.28
CA ASN A 154 -24.48 13.91 -0.92
C ASN A 154 -23.13 14.11 -0.23
N GLY A 155 -23.14 14.18 1.10
CA GLY A 155 -21.91 14.28 1.89
C GLY A 155 -21.35 15.70 2.09
N VAL A 156 -22.17 16.74 1.91
CA VAL A 156 -21.78 18.15 2.09
C VAL A 156 -21.14 18.45 3.46
N LYS A 157 -21.53 17.71 4.52
CA LYS A 157 -20.91 17.80 5.85
C LYS A 157 -19.38 17.60 5.81
N LYS A 158 -18.85 16.81 4.87
CA LYS A 158 -17.39 16.60 4.72
C LYS A 158 -16.65 17.88 4.33
N VAL A 159 -17.27 18.73 3.50
CA VAL A 159 -16.73 20.04 3.14
C VAL A 159 -16.71 20.98 4.35
N GLN A 160 -17.80 20.98 5.13
CA GLN A 160 -17.87 21.77 6.36
C GLN A 160 -16.84 21.34 7.40
N ASN A 161 -16.65 20.02 7.58
CA ASN A 161 -15.62 19.47 8.46
C ASN A 161 -14.21 19.82 7.98
N PHE A 162 -13.96 19.77 6.67
CA PHE A 162 -12.68 20.17 6.08
C PHE A 162 -12.39 21.66 6.36
N LEU A 163 -13.36 22.55 6.15
CA LEU A 163 -13.23 23.98 6.44
C LEU A 163 -12.97 24.25 7.93
N LYS A 164 -13.67 23.54 8.81
CA LYS A 164 -13.44 23.64 10.25
C LYS A 164 -12.01 23.26 10.61
N LYS A 165 -11.52 22.12 10.10
CA LYS A 165 -10.13 21.67 10.30
C LYS A 165 -9.10 22.67 9.77
N GLN A 166 -9.37 23.31 8.62
CA GLN A 166 -8.46 24.34 8.10
C GLN A 166 -8.38 25.57 9.01
N LYS A 167 -9.50 26.05 9.54
CA LYS A 167 -9.50 27.20 10.46
C LYS A 167 -8.75 26.89 11.75
N GLU A 168 -9.01 25.74 12.35
CA GLU A 168 -8.31 25.26 13.56
C GLU A 168 -6.79 25.18 13.31
N MET A 169 -6.40 24.76 12.11
CA MET A 169 -5.00 24.66 11.70
C MET A 169 -4.34 26.02 11.45
N GLU A 170 -5.04 26.97 10.83
CA GLU A 170 -4.54 28.34 10.67
C GLU A 170 -4.35 29.03 12.03
N GLU A 171 -5.26 28.81 12.97
CA GLU A 171 -5.14 29.29 14.35
C GLU A 171 -3.94 28.65 15.05
N TRP A 172 -3.77 27.33 14.92
CA TRP A 172 -2.62 26.61 15.45
C TRP A 172 -1.29 27.15 14.88
N LYS A 173 -1.20 27.34 13.55
CA LYS A 173 -0.01 27.89 12.86
C LYS A 173 0.40 29.27 13.37
N ARG A 174 -0.52 30.07 13.93
CA ARG A 174 -0.18 31.38 14.55
C ARG A 174 0.52 31.25 15.89
N THR A 175 0.34 30.13 16.58
CA THR A 175 0.85 29.90 17.94
C THR A 175 1.94 28.83 18.02
N ALA A 176 2.09 28.02 16.98
CA ALA A 176 3.04 26.91 16.93
C ALA A 176 4.48 27.38 16.70
N ASP A 177 5.44 26.61 17.21
CA ASP A 177 6.86 26.85 16.94
C ASP A 177 7.19 26.56 15.48
N LYS A 178 8.22 27.25 14.97
CA LYS A 178 8.66 27.16 13.57
C LYS A 178 8.98 25.72 13.14
N GLU A 179 9.60 24.93 14.02
CA GLU A 179 9.96 23.53 13.73
C GLU A 179 8.72 22.65 13.52
N TYR A 180 7.66 22.86 14.32
CA TYR A 180 6.39 22.13 14.15
C TYR A 180 5.66 22.54 12.87
N ILE A 181 5.73 23.82 12.49
CA ILE A 181 5.16 24.31 11.23
C ILE A 181 5.87 23.65 10.04
N GLU A 182 7.21 23.59 10.05
CA GLU A 182 8.00 22.95 9.00
C GLU A 182 7.71 21.46 8.89
N PHE A 183 7.64 20.74 10.01
CA PHE A 183 7.25 19.33 10.04
C PHE A 183 5.88 19.10 9.40
N TYR A 184 4.91 19.94 9.76
CA TYR A 184 3.56 19.86 9.22
C TYR A 184 3.51 20.15 7.71
N GLU A 185 4.24 21.17 7.25
CA GLU A 185 4.34 21.49 5.82
C GLU A 185 4.97 20.34 5.02
N CYS A 186 6.00 19.68 5.57
CA CYS A 186 6.58 18.48 4.98
C CYS A 186 5.54 17.35 4.86
N GLU A 187 4.73 17.13 5.88
CA GLU A 187 3.65 16.12 5.84
C GLU A 187 2.60 16.45 4.78
N GLN A 188 2.25 17.73 4.59
CA GLN A 188 1.36 18.16 3.52
C GLN A 188 1.93 17.85 2.14
N VAL A 189 3.21 18.20 1.90
CA VAL A 189 3.88 17.91 0.63
C VAL A 189 3.88 16.40 0.35
N MET A 190 4.24 15.57 1.33
CA MET A 190 4.20 14.11 1.18
C MET A 190 2.78 13.59 0.86
N SER A 191 1.75 14.18 1.47
CA SER A 191 0.35 13.82 1.21
C SER A 191 -0.11 14.21 -0.21
N GLU A 192 0.36 15.35 -0.71
CA GLU A 192 0.10 15.81 -2.07
C GLU A 192 0.76 14.90 -3.10
N GLU A 193 2.05 14.57 -2.91
CA GLU A 193 2.79 13.62 -3.75
C GLU A 193 2.07 12.27 -3.82
N LEU A 194 1.59 11.77 -2.67
CA LEU A 194 0.83 10.51 -2.62
C LEU A 194 -0.51 10.60 -3.38
N CYS A 195 -1.18 11.75 -3.34
CA CYS A 195 -2.41 11.96 -4.13
C CYS A 195 -2.13 11.99 -5.64
N GLU A 196 -0.98 12.50 -6.06
CA GLU A 196 -0.55 12.44 -7.46
C GLU A 196 -0.26 11.00 -7.89
N GLU A 197 0.33 10.17 -7.02
CA GLU A 197 0.52 8.75 -7.30
C GLU A 197 -0.79 8.00 -7.55
N TYR A 198 -1.89 8.36 -6.87
CA TYR A 198 -3.20 7.73 -7.07
C TYR A 198 -3.80 7.94 -8.47
N THR A 199 -3.26 8.86 -9.27
CA THR A 199 -3.66 9.05 -10.68
C THR A 199 -2.85 8.18 -11.65
N LYS A 200 -1.76 7.55 -11.18
CA LYS A 200 -0.88 6.73 -12.00
C LYS A 200 -1.40 5.30 -12.06
N VAL A 201 -1.36 4.72 -13.26
CA VAL A 201 -1.75 3.33 -13.51
C VAL A 201 -0.67 2.39 -12.96
N GLU A 202 -1.00 1.55 -11.98
CA GLU A 202 -0.12 0.48 -11.51
C GLU A 202 -0.19 -0.71 -12.47
N ARG A 203 -1.41 -1.13 -12.83
CA ARG A 203 -1.65 -2.19 -13.80
C ARG A 203 -3.08 -2.16 -14.32
N ILE A 204 -3.27 -2.69 -15.52
CA ILE A 204 -4.59 -3.05 -16.02
C ILE A 204 -4.88 -4.51 -15.66
N VAL A 205 -6.07 -4.77 -15.15
CA VAL A 205 -6.52 -6.08 -14.66
C VAL A 205 -7.37 -6.78 -15.72
N ALA A 206 -8.28 -6.05 -16.36
CA ALA A 206 -9.24 -6.58 -17.32
C ALA A 206 -9.58 -5.56 -18.41
N HIS A 207 -10.25 -6.01 -19.47
CA HIS A 207 -10.86 -5.14 -20.48
C HIS A 207 -12.26 -5.64 -20.83
N GLN A 208 -13.14 -4.73 -21.23
CA GLN A 208 -14.49 -5.04 -21.71
C GLN A 208 -14.88 -4.07 -22.82
N VAL A 209 -15.85 -4.47 -23.65
CA VAL A 209 -16.50 -3.54 -24.56
C VAL A 209 -17.43 -2.64 -23.75
N SER A 210 -17.27 -1.33 -23.89
CA SER A 210 -18.08 -0.33 -23.20
C SER A 210 -19.55 -0.51 -23.54
N ARG A 211 -20.40 -0.25 -22.54
CA ARG A 211 -21.86 -0.23 -22.73
C ARG A 211 -22.30 1.00 -23.51
N ASP A 212 -21.52 2.08 -23.43
CA ASP A 212 -21.81 3.34 -24.10
C ASP A 212 -21.21 3.31 -25.49
N ARG A 213 -22.06 3.40 -26.51
CA ARG A 213 -21.59 3.57 -27.89
C ARG A 213 -20.96 4.95 -27.99
N SER A 214 -19.71 5.01 -28.44
CA SER A 214 -19.07 6.28 -28.79
C SER A 214 -19.97 7.06 -29.77
N ALA A 215 -19.90 8.39 -29.74
CA ALA A 215 -20.62 9.26 -30.67
C ALA A 215 -20.37 8.89 -32.15
N ASP A 216 -19.24 8.26 -32.45
CA ASP A 216 -18.83 7.79 -33.78
C ASP A 216 -19.30 6.36 -34.12
N GLY A 217 -20.08 5.71 -33.24
CA GLY A 217 -20.58 4.35 -33.44
C GLY A 217 -19.52 3.25 -33.32
N GLN A 218 -18.28 3.60 -32.96
CA GLN A 218 -17.23 2.63 -32.62
C GLN A 218 -17.45 2.05 -31.22
N GLU A 219 -17.19 0.74 -31.08
CA GLU A 219 -17.15 0.05 -29.80
C GLU A 219 -16.00 0.63 -28.96
N ALA A 220 -16.33 1.45 -27.96
CA ALA A 220 -15.34 1.95 -27.02
C ALA A 220 -14.87 0.78 -26.14
N THR A 221 -13.57 0.70 -25.87
CA THR A 221 -13.01 -0.32 -24.98
C THR A 221 -12.70 0.31 -23.64
N GLU A 222 -13.17 -0.32 -22.57
CA GLU A 222 -12.88 0.05 -21.19
C GLU A 222 -11.91 -0.94 -20.58
N TYR A 223 -11.06 -0.45 -19.71
CA TYR A 223 -10.08 -1.24 -18.98
C TYR A 223 -10.32 -1.11 -17.47
N TYR A 224 -10.22 -2.22 -16.75
CA TYR A 224 -10.30 -2.22 -15.29
C TYR A 224 -8.90 -1.94 -14.72
N VAL A 225 -8.75 -0.77 -14.11
CA VAL A 225 -7.46 -0.20 -13.75
C VAL A 225 -7.21 -0.32 -12.25
N LYS A 226 -6.04 -0.85 -11.90
CA LYS A 226 -5.47 -0.77 -10.56
C LYS A 226 -4.54 0.43 -10.49
N TRP A 227 -4.83 1.34 -9.57
CA TRP A 227 -4.09 2.58 -9.34
C TRP A 227 -2.93 2.40 -8.37
N CYS A 228 -1.82 3.11 -8.60
CA CYS A 228 -0.67 3.12 -7.67
C CYS A 228 -1.12 3.58 -6.28
N GLY A 229 -0.58 2.97 -5.22
CA GLY A 229 -0.84 3.38 -3.83
C GLY A 229 -2.25 3.06 -3.27
N LEU A 230 -3.20 2.65 -4.11
CA LEU A 230 -4.57 2.28 -3.70
C LEU A 230 -4.76 0.76 -3.58
N SER A 231 -5.89 0.30 -3.06
CA SER A 231 -6.20 -1.13 -2.95
C SER A 231 -6.91 -1.64 -4.21
N TYR A 232 -7.15 -2.94 -4.30
CA TYR A 232 -7.95 -3.53 -5.40
C TYR A 232 -9.43 -3.12 -5.32
N SER A 233 -9.94 -2.76 -4.15
CA SER A 233 -11.29 -2.21 -3.98
C SER A 233 -11.51 -0.88 -4.72
N ASP A 234 -10.43 -0.13 -4.95
CA ASP A 234 -10.46 1.19 -5.57
C ASP A 234 -10.22 1.13 -7.09
N CYS A 235 -10.22 -0.08 -7.67
CA CYS A 235 -10.08 -0.23 -9.11
C CYS A 235 -11.36 0.24 -9.82
N THR A 236 -11.17 0.93 -10.94
CA THR A 236 -12.26 1.53 -11.72
C THR A 236 -12.16 1.14 -13.19
N TRP A 237 -13.29 1.18 -13.90
CA TRP A 237 -13.31 1.03 -15.35
C TRP A 237 -13.04 2.37 -15.99
N GLU A 238 -12.04 2.41 -16.87
CA GLU A 238 -11.57 3.62 -17.52
C GLU A 238 -11.54 3.45 -19.04
N ASP A 239 -11.89 4.51 -19.75
CA ASP A 239 -11.83 4.55 -21.21
C ASP A 239 -10.38 4.50 -21.69
N VAL A 240 -10.14 3.77 -22.79
CA VAL A 240 -8.82 3.64 -23.45
C VAL A 240 -8.11 4.98 -23.67
N ARG A 241 -8.84 6.08 -23.92
CA ARG A 241 -8.29 7.42 -24.18
C ARG A 241 -7.64 8.05 -22.95
N LEU A 242 -8.07 7.66 -21.75
CA LEU A 242 -7.55 8.20 -20.49
C LEU A 242 -6.30 7.47 -20.00
N LEU A 243 -5.90 6.38 -20.67
CA LEU A 243 -4.86 5.48 -20.20
C LEU A 243 -3.58 5.60 -21.02
N PRO A 244 -2.41 5.47 -20.38
CA PRO A 244 -1.14 5.47 -21.09
C PRO A 244 -1.04 4.22 -21.99
N PRO A 245 -0.60 4.39 -23.26
CA PRO A 245 -0.52 3.27 -24.21
C PRO A 245 0.45 2.18 -23.76
N GLU A 246 1.50 2.53 -23.00
CA GLU A 246 2.45 1.57 -22.44
C GLU A 246 1.77 0.57 -21.49
N ALA A 247 0.86 1.04 -20.62
CA ALA A 247 0.13 0.17 -19.69
C ALA A 247 -0.80 -0.80 -20.43
N ILE A 248 -1.44 -0.33 -21.50
CA ILE A 248 -2.29 -1.15 -22.38
C ILE A 248 -1.44 -2.21 -23.09
N GLN A 249 -0.30 -1.84 -23.65
CA GLN A 249 0.62 -2.79 -24.27
C GLN A 249 1.14 -3.82 -23.27
N ALA A 250 1.49 -3.40 -22.05
CA ALA A 250 1.91 -4.30 -20.98
C ALA A 250 0.82 -5.31 -20.60
N TYR A 251 -0.44 -4.87 -20.60
CA TYR A 251 -1.59 -5.75 -20.39
C TYR A 251 -1.75 -6.81 -21.48
N HIS A 252 -1.75 -6.41 -22.76
CA HIS A 252 -1.84 -7.35 -23.88
C HIS A 252 -0.65 -8.31 -23.92
N ARG A 253 0.58 -7.84 -23.67
CA ARG A 253 1.76 -8.71 -23.51
C ARG A 253 1.56 -9.80 -22.45
N ARG A 254 0.87 -9.50 -21.34
CA ARG A 254 0.60 -10.47 -20.28
C ARG A 254 -0.47 -11.48 -20.67
N ILE A 255 -1.49 -11.07 -21.41
CA ILE A 255 -2.56 -11.97 -21.90
C ILE A 255 -2.01 -12.88 -22.99
N ASP A 256 -1.32 -12.31 -23.98
CA ASP A 256 -0.80 -13.02 -25.15
C ASP A 256 0.36 -13.98 -24.80
N ASN A 257 1.02 -13.76 -23.67
CA ASN A 257 1.99 -14.72 -23.17
C ASN A 257 1.26 -16.04 -22.84
N TYR A 258 1.64 -17.19 -23.38
CA TYR A 258 0.96 -18.47 -23.06
C TYR A 258 1.65 -19.26 -21.92
N LYS A 259 2.63 -18.66 -21.23
CA LYS A 259 3.40 -19.31 -20.15
C LYS A 259 2.62 -19.40 -18.83
N ALA A 260 1.62 -20.27 -18.81
CA ALA A 260 0.81 -20.57 -17.63
C ALA A 260 1.44 -21.66 -16.74
N PRO A 261 1.34 -21.53 -15.41
CA PRO A 261 1.56 -22.61 -14.45
C PRO A 261 0.89 -23.91 -14.82
N SER A 262 1.70 -24.96 -14.94
CA SER A 262 1.19 -26.31 -15.16
C SER A 262 1.63 -27.24 -14.05
N LYS A 263 0.66 -27.91 -13.42
CA LYS A 263 0.93 -29.01 -12.46
C LYS A 263 1.70 -30.17 -13.11
N ASN A 264 1.69 -30.24 -14.44
CA ASN A 264 2.36 -31.28 -15.23
C ASN A 264 3.75 -30.85 -15.74
N ALA A 265 4.30 -29.72 -15.29
CA ALA A 265 5.63 -29.28 -15.69
C ALA A 265 6.67 -30.41 -15.49
N PRO A 266 7.41 -30.83 -16.53
CA PRO A 266 8.33 -31.97 -16.44
C PRO A 266 9.37 -31.83 -15.32
N VAL A 267 9.81 -30.60 -15.08
CA VAL A 267 10.78 -30.26 -14.04
C VAL A 267 10.29 -30.50 -12.61
N LEU A 268 8.98 -30.62 -12.38
CA LEU A 268 8.40 -31.00 -11.08
C LEU A 268 8.53 -32.51 -10.83
N ARG A 269 8.48 -33.33 -11.88
CA ARG A 269 8.64 -34.80 -11.78
C ARG A 269 10.10 -35.20 -11.70
N LYS A 270 10.95 -34.56 -12.49
CA LYS A 270 12.38 -34.82 -12.52
C LYS A 270 13.16 -33.52 -12.67
N ARG A 271 13.88 -33.14 -11.63
CA ARG A 271 14.75 -31.96 -11.68
C ARG A 271 15.93 -32.21 -12.63
N PRO A 272 16.28 -31.22 -13.47
CA PRO A 272 17.45 -31.33 -14.35
C PRO A 272 18.75 -31.32 -13.56
N LYS A 273 19.86 -31.71 -14.21
CA LYS A 273 21.19 -31.57 -13.61
C LYS A 273 21.56 -30.08 -13.54
N PHE A 274 22.15 -29.68 -12.41
CA PHE A 274 22.63 -28.33 -12.23
C PHE A 274 23.73 -27.99 -13.24
N VAL A 275 23.60 -26.81 -13.84
CA VAL A 275 24.63 -26.22 -14.71
C VAL A 275 24.87 -24.80 -14.19
N LYS A 276 26.12 -24.51 -13.82
CA LYS A 276 26.53 -23.21 -13.29
C LYS A 276 26.22 -22.10 -14.30
N ILE A 277 25.69 -21.00 -13.82
CA ILE A 277 25.54 -19.76 -14.57
C ILE A 277 26.82 -18.95 -14.37
N GLU A 278 27.47 -18.60 -15.46
CA GLU A 278 28.62 -17.70 -15.48
C GLU A 278 28.18 -16.35 -16.03
N GLY A 279 28.52 -15.28 -15.30
CA GLY A 279 28.09 -13.92 -15.63
C GLY A 279 26.58 -13.68 -15.45
N MET A 280 26.15 -12.53 -15.95
CA MET A 280 24.76 -12.07 -15.86
C MET A 280 23.86 -12.83 -16.85
N PRO A 281 22.78 -13.47 -16.39
CA PRO A 281 21.85 -14.14 -17.28
C PRO A 281 21.17 -13.17 -18.25
N SER A 282 21.05 -13.57 -19.51
CA SER A 282 20.39 -12.76 -20.55
C SER A 282 18.93 -12.38 -20.27
N TRP A 283 18.25 -13.08 -19.37
CA TRP A 283 16.86 -12.79 -19.00
C TRP A 283 16.73 -11.89 -17.76
N LEU A 284 17.79 -11.75 -16.97
CA LEU A 284 17.85 -10.76 -15.88
C LEU A 284 18.47 -9.51 -16.47
N GLN A 285 17.66 -8.66 -17.10
CA GLN A 285 18.09 -7.38 -17.63
C GLN A 285 17.34 -6.27 -16.89
N PRO A 286 17.94 -5.64 -15.88
CA PRO A 286 17.37 -4.45 -15.28
C PRO A 286 17.28 -3.33 -16.31
N ASP A 287 16.32 -2.42 -16.12
CA ASP A 287 16.11 -1.26 -17.01
C ASP A 287 17.39 -0.42 -17.18
N ASP A 288 18.21 -0.38 -16.13
CA ASP A 288 19.52 0.25 -16.11
C ASP A 288 20.61 -0.77 -16.50
N LYS A 289 21.20 -0.56 -17.68
CA LYS A 289 22.21 -1.46 -18.25
C LYS A 289 23.49 -1.56 -17.43
N ASP A 290 23.74 -0.61 -16.54
CA ASP A 290 24.92 -0.63 -15.65
C ASP A 290 24.69 -1.47 -14.39
N GLN A 291 23.44 -1.92 -14.15
CA GLN A 291 23.14 -2.78 -13.02
C GLN A 291 23.39 -4.24 -13.35
N THR A 292 24.33 -4.82 -12.61
CA THR A 292 24.72 -6.22 -12.73
C THR A 292 24.70 -6.89 -11.36
N LEU A 293 24.46 -8.21 -11.34
CA LEU A 293 24.62 -8.99 -10.11
C LEU A 293 26.10 -9.00 -9.74
N ARG A 294 26.39 -8.71 -8.46
CA ARG A 294 27.74 -8.85 -7.92
C ARG A 294 28.13 -10.33 -7.87
N ASP A 295 29.42 -10.63 -7.91
CA ASP A 295 29.93 -12.02 -7.96
C ASP A 295 29.36 -12.90 -6.84
N TYR A 296 29.33 -12.39 -5.61
CA TYR A 296 28.77 -13.13 -4.47
C TYR A 296 27.24 -13.35 -4.60
N GLN A 297 26.53 -12.47 -5.30
CA GLN A 297 25.09 -12.63 -5.56
C GLN A 297 24.84 -13.71 -6.62
N LEU A 298 25.70 -13.76 -7.64
CA LEU A 298 25.69 -14.82 -8.64
C LEU A 298 26.06 -16.18 -8.01
N GLU A 299 26.98 -16.21 -7.06
CA GLU A 299 27.29 -17.41 -6.27
C GLU A 299 26.09 -17.86 -5.43
N GLY A 300 25.42 -16.92 -4.74
CA GLY A 300 24.19 -17.19 -3.99
C GLY A 300 23.08 -17.76 -4.87
N LEU A 301 22.88 -17.18 -6.07
CA LEU A 301 21.94 -17.69 -7.08
C LEU A 301 22.28 -19.12 -7.50
N ASN A 302 23.55 -19.37 -7.86
CA ASN A 302 24.01 -20.69 -8.26
C ASN A 302 23.85 -21.73 -7.14
N TRP A 303 24.11 -21.34 -5.89
CA TRP A 303 23.90 -22.20 -4.72
C TRP A 303 22.44 -22.61 -4.55
N MET A 304 21.50 -21.64 -4.63
CA MET A 304 20.06 -21.92 -4.56
C MET A 304 19.58 -22.81 -5.71
N LEU A 305 20.04 -22.55 -6.94
CA LEU A 305 19.72 -23.37 -8.11
C LEU A 305 20.25 -24.81 -7.98
N HIS A 306 21.46 -24.97 -7.47
CA HIS A 306 22.07 -26.27 -7.25
C HIS A 306 21.30 -27.08 -6.18
N ALA A 307 20.89 -26.45 -5.08
CA ALA A 307 20.05 -27.08 -4.07
C ALA A 307 18.67 -27.47 -4.61
N TRP A 308 18.03 -26.60 -5.39
CA TRP A 308 16.76 -26.89 -6.05
C TRP A 308 16.84 -28.09 -7.01
N CYS A 309 17.93 -28.18 -7.79
CA CYS A 309 18.18 -29.33 -8.66
C CYS A 309 18.34 -30.65 -7.87
N LYS A 310 18.74 -30.57 -6.60
CA LYS A 310 18.91 -31.70 -5.67
C LYS A 310 17.69 -31.96 -4.78
N HIS A 311 16.56 -31.28 -5.01
CA HIS A 311 15.36 -31.38 -4.17
C HIS A 311 15.57 -30.93 -2.71
N ASN A 312 16.50 -30.00 -2.48
CA ASN A 312 16.77 -29.46 -1.15
C ASN A 312 16.27 -28.02 -1.03
N SER A 313 15.70 -27.69 0.13
CA SER A 313 15.37 -26.31 0.52
C SER A 313 16.62 -25.56 0.98
N CYS A 314 16.58 -24.23 0.87
CA CYS A 314 17.67 -23.33 1.23
C CYS A 314 17.26 -22.36 2.34
N ILE A 315 18.22 -21.99 3.19
CA ILE A 315 18.13 -20.85 4.10
C ILE A 315 19.23 -19.88 3.72
N LEU A 316 18.85 -18.70 3.21
CA LEU A 316 19.80 -17.65 2.85
C LEU A 316 19.99 -16.72 4.06
N ALA A 317 21.11 -16.86 4.74
CA ALA A 317 21.40 -16.19 6.02
C ALA A 317 22.53 -15.16 5.93
N ASP A 318 22.69 -14.54 4.76
CA ASP A 318 23.69 -13.49 4.52
C ASP A 318 23.41 -12.23 5.34
N GLU A 319 24.44 -11.39 5.52
CA GLU A 319 24.35 -10.09 6.18
C GLU A 319 23.26 -9.19 5.56
N MET A 320 22.68 -8.30 6.37
CA MET A 320 21.70 -7.33 5.91
C MET A 320 22.31 -6.39 4.87
N GLY A 321 21.55 -6.04 3.83
CA GLY A 321 22.03 -5.17 2.76
C GLY A 321 22.79 -5.86 1.61
N LEU A 322 23.12 -7.15 1.71
CA LEU A 322 23.81 -7.88 0.63
C LEU A 322 22.93 -8.22 -0.60
N GLY A 323 21.67 -7.80 -0.63
CA GLY A 323 20.78 -8.00 -1.79
C GLY A 323 20.13 -9.39 -1.86
N LYS A 324 19.81 -9.98 -0.70
CA LYS A 324 19.06 -11.25 -0.60
C LYS A 324 17.74 -11.24 -1.38
N THR A 325 17.07 -10.09 -1.44
CA THR A 325 15.86 -9.87 -2.23
C THR A 325 16.12 -10.10 -3.71
N ILE A 326 17.13 -9.44 -4.26
CA ILE A 326 17.52 -9.55 -5.67
C ILE A 326 17.94 -10.98 -5.99
N GLN A 327 18.73 -11.63 -5.12
CA GLN A 327 19.09 -13.04 -5.30
C GLN A 327 17.85 -13.96 -5.37
N SER A 328 16.83 -13.70 -4.54
CA SER A 328 15.58 -14.47 -4.53
C SER A 328 14.75 -14.25 -5.80
N ILE A 329 14.67 -13.00 -6.27
CA ILE A 329 13.99 -12.65 -7.54
C ILE A 329 14.73 -13.30 -8.72
N ALA A 330 16.06 -13.21 -8.74
CA ALA A 330 16.91 -13.84 -9.74
C ALA A 330 16.73 -15.37 -9.77
N PHE A 331 16.55 -15.99 -8.61
CA PHE A 331 16.23 -17.42 -8.50
C PHE A 331 14.89 -17.75 -9.14
N LEU A 332 13.81 -17.00 -8.83
CA LEU A 332 12.49 -17.21 -9.43
C LEU A 332 12.50 -16.99 -10.95
N SER A 333 13.17 -15.93 -11.41
CA SER A 333 13.36 -15.66 -12.83
C SER A 333 14.13 -16.79 -13.53
N ALA A 334 15.18 -17.33 -12.91
CA ALA A 334 15.88 -18.51 -13.44
C ALA A 334 14.97 -19.76 -13.54
N LEU A 335 14.07 -19.98 -12.57
CA LEU A 335 13.07 -21.05 -12.66
C LEU A 335 12.13 -20.87 -13.87
N TYR A 336 11.69 -19.63 -14.10
CA TYR A 336 10.78 -19.28 -15.19
C TYR A 336 11.43 -19.41 -16.58
N HIS A 337 12.62 -18.82 -16.79
CA HIS A 337 13.25 -18.79 -18.11
C HIS A 337 14.01 -20.04 -18.47
N ARG A 338 14.75 -20.62 -17.51
CA ARG A 338 15.69 -21.71 -17.80
C ARG A 338 15.04 -23.08 -17.66
N TYR A 339 14.14 -23.22 -16.70
CA TYR A 339 13.53 -24.49 -16.35
C TYR A 339 12.05 -24.57 -16.74
N GLU A 340 11.52 -23.53 -17.41
CA GLU A 340 10.13 -23.46 -17.86
C GLU A 340 9.12 -23.74 -16.74
N LEU A 341 9.49 -23.40 -15.51
CA LEU A 341 8.61 -23.50 -14.35
C LEU A 341 7.91 -22.16 -14.16
N TYR A 342 6.68 -22.06 -14.65
CA TYR A 342 5.97 -20.78 -14.70
C TYR A 342 5.20 -20.41 -13.41
N GLY A 343 5.32 -21.23 -12.35
CA GLY A 343 4.65 -21.01 -11.06
C GLY A 343 3.50 -21.98 -10.78
N PRO A 344 2.51 -21.60 -9.94
CA PRO A 344 2.48 -20.34 -9.17
C PRO A 344 3.59 -20.32 -8.12
N PHE A 345 4.17 -19.15 -7.87
CA PHE A 345 5.13 -18.93 -6.80
C PHE A 345 4.49 -18.12 -5.68
N LEU A 346 4.78 -18.46 -4.42
CA LEU A 346 4.32 -17.70 -3.26
C LEU A 346 5.54 -17.13 -2.51
N VAL A 347 5.58 -15.81 -2.39
CA VAL A 347 6.59 -15.06 -1.69
C VAL A 347 5.92 -14.33 -0.52
N VAL A 348 6.40 -14.57 0.68
CA VAL A 348 5.84 -13.99 1.90
C VAL A 348 6.77 -12.90 2.40
N VAL A 349 6.26 -11.69 2.57
CA VAL A 349 7.08 -10.51 2.92
C VAL A 349 6.43 -9.69 4.03
N PRO A 350 7.21 -9.00 4.88
CA PRO A 350 6.65 -8.02 5.80
C PRO A 350 5.94 -6.89 5.04
N LEU A 351 4.84 -6.38 5.59
CA LEU A 351 4.06 -5.30 4.98
C LEU A 351 4.92 -4.08 4.63
N SER A 352 5.82 -3.71 5.53
CA SER A 352 6.74 -2.57 5.38
C SER A 352 7.71 -2.70 4.21
N THR A 353 8.04 -3.93 3.79
CA THR A 353 9.00 -4.18 2.70
C THR A 353 8.32 -4.48 1.37
N MET A 354 7.00 -4.60 1.33
CA MET A 354 6.28 -5.07 0.16
C MET A 354 6.45 -4.16 -1.06
N ALA A 355 6.38 -2.83 -0.86
CA ALA A 355 6.62 -1.86 -1.92
C ALA A 355 8.04 -1.98 -2.52
N ALA A 356 9.04 -2.24 -1.67
CA ALA A 356 10.40 -2.51 -2.12
C ALA A 356 10.47 -3.79 -2.97
N TRP A 357 9.83 -4.88 -2.53
CA TRP A 357 9.75 -6.10 -3.34
C TRP A 357 9.05 -5.87 -4.70
N GLN A 358 7.95 -5.11 -4.73
CA GLN A 358 7.28 -4.78 -6.00
C GLN A 358 8.21 -4.03 -6.96
N LYS A 359 8.95 -3.03 -6.45
CA LYS A 359 9.93 -2.27 -7.23
C LYS A 359 11.05 -3.18 -7.76
N GLU A 360 11.63 -4.02 -6.91
CA GLU A 360 12.69 -4.94 -7.31
C GLU A 360 12.19 -5.98 -8.33
N PHE A 361 10.96 -6.48 -8.21
CA PHE A 361 10.39 -7.38 -9.23
C PHE A 361 10.17 -6.66 -10.57
N ALA A 362 9.61 -5.45 -10.56
CA ALA A 362 9.41 -4.67 -11.77
C ALA A 362 10.73 -4.39 -12.48
N GLN A 363 11.79 -4.14 -11.71
CA GLN A 363 13.12 -3.85 -12.22
C GLN A 363 13.87 -5.09 -12.70
N TRP A 364 13.92 -6.17 -11.91
CA TRP A 364 14.77 -7.34 -12.21
C TRP A 364 14.07 -8.46 -12.96
N ALA A 365 12.73 -8.54 -12.90
CA ALA A 365 11.95 -9.60 -13.54
C ALA A 365 10.59 -9.08 -14.05
N PRO A 366 10.57 -8.08 -14.95
CA PRO A 366 9.34 -7.43 -15.44
C PRO A 366 8.39 -8.38 -16.19
N ASP A 367 8.91 -9.49 -16.70
CA ASP A 367 8.15 -10.49 -17.45
C ASP A 367 7.40 -11.48 -16.52
N LEU A 368 7.76 -11.53 -15.23
CA LEU A 368 7.01 -12.24 -14.21
C LEU A 368 5.77 -11.42 -13.84
N ASN A 369 4.59 -12.03 -13.99
CA ASN A 369 3.35 -11.40 -13.54
C ASN A 369 3.25 -11.46 -12.00
N LEU A 370 3.62 -10.36 -11.36
CA LEU A 370 3.52 -10.19 -9.92
C LEU A 370 2.11 -9.76 -9.51
N VAL A 371 1.51 -10.42 -8.52
CA VAL A 371 0.25 -10.00 -7.89
C VAL A 371 0.42 -9.84 -6.39
N THR A 372 0.09 -8.64 -5.92
CA THR A 372 0.15 -8.28 -4.50
C THR A 372 -1.18 -8.58 -3.82
N TYR A 373 -1.17 -9.45 -2.81
CA TYR A 373 -2.38 -9.85 -2.09
C TYR A 373 -2.57 -9.00 -0.83
N MET A 374 -3.28 -7.89 -0.97
CA MET A 374 -3.43 -6.84 0.04
C MET A 374 -4.89 -6.38 0.17
N GLY A 375 -5.18 -5.66 1.27
CA GLY A 375 -6.50 -5.08 1.51
C GLY A 375 -7.45 -5.89 2.39
N ASP A 376 -8.64 -5.34 2.52
CA ASP A 376 -9.82 -5.83 3.25
C ASP A 376 -10.50 -6.99 2.50
N THR A 377 -11.66 -7.44 2.99
CA THR A 377 -12.41 -8.57 2.39
C THR A 377 -12.76 -8.29 0.94
N ASN A 378 -13.27 -7.08 0.64
CA ASN A 378 -13.66 -6.68 -0.71
C ASN A 378 -12.46 -6.67 -1.66
N SER A 379 -11.32 -6.12 -1.22
CA SER A 379 -10.09 -6.14 -2.02
C SER A 379 -9.65 -7.56 -2.36
N ARG A 380 -9.78 -8.50 -1.42
CA ARG A 380 -9.43 -9.91 -1.65
C ARG A 380 -10.38 -10.60 -2.60
N GLU A 381 -11.66 -10.30 -2.53
CA GLU A 381 -12.64 -10.77 -3.51
C GLU A 381 -12.29 -10.26 -4.91
N GLN A 382 -11.97 -8.97 -5.07
CA GLN A 382 -11.54 -8.43 -6.37
C GLN A 382 -10.24 -9.07 -6.86
N VAL A 383 -9.28 -9.33 -5.98
CA VAL A 383 -8.06 -10.07 -6.34
C VAL A 383 -8.42 -11.50 -6.76
N ASN A 384 -9.27 -12.20 -6.00
CA ASN A 384 -9.71 -13.55 -6.36
C ASN A 384 -10.47 -13.56 -7.70
N LEU A 385 -11.31 -12.56 -7.96
CA LEU A 385 -11.99 -12.39 -9.24
C LEU A 385 -10.97 -12.16 -10.37
N SER A 386 -9.97 -11.32 -10.14
CA SER A 386 -8.88 -11.10 -11.10
C SER A 386 -8.08 -12.38 -11.39
N ILE A 387 -7.91 -13.23 -10.38
CA ILE A 387 -7.18 -14.50 -10.47
C ILE A 387 -8.02 -15.58 -11.18
N LEU A 388 -9.32 -15.66 -10.86
CA LEU A 388 -10.21 -16.75 -11.28
C LEU A 388 -10.90 -16.49 -12.62
N PHE A 389 -11.34 -15.26 -12.90
CA PHE A 389 -12.21 -14.96 -14.06
C PHE A 389 -11.45 -14.53 -15.31
N TYR A 390 -10.22 -14.02 -15.18
CA TYR A 390 -9.48 -13.46 -16.32
C TYR A 390 -8.36 -14.36 -16.86
N GLU A 391 -8.39 -15.67 -16.57
CA GLU A 391 -7.53 -16.72 -17.18
C GLU A 391 -6.01 -16.43 -17.20
N VAL A 392 -5.50 -15.51 -16.37
CA VAL A 392 -4.07 -15.24 -16.30
C VAL A 392 -3.46 -16.15 -15.24
N GLU A 393 -3.39 -17.47 -15.46
CA GLU A 393 -2.83 -18.42 -14.48
C GLU A 393 -1.38 -18.09 -14.03
N LYS A 394 -0.70 -17.09 -14.58
CA LYS A 394 0.70 -16.72 -14.33
C LYS A 394 0.83 -15.89 -13.06
N PHE A 395 1.29 -16.47 -11.95
CA PHE A 395 1.40 -15.70 -10.71
C PHE A 395 2.69 -15.95 -9.94
N VAL A 396 3.34 -14.84 -9.56
CA VAL A 396 4.08 -14.73 -8.30
C VAL A 396 3.17 -13.98 -7.32
N PHE A 397 2.75 -14.64 -6.26
CA PHE A 397 1.98 -14.03 -5.18
C PHE A 397 2.93 -13.42 -4.15
N LEU A 398 2.76 -12.12 -3.88
CA LEU A 398 3.33 -11.49 -2.69
C LEU A 398 2.27 -11.40 -1.60
N ILE A 399 2.49 -12.11 -0.48
CA ILE A 399 1.56 -12.13 0.67
C ILE A 399 2.24 -11.54 1.91
N SER A 400 1.51 -10.71 2.66
CA SER A 400 2.00 -10.18 3.93
C SER A 400 2.01 -11.23 5.05
N PHE A 401 3.06 -11.26 5.89
CA PHE A 401 3.17 -12.14 7.07
C PHE A 401 1.93 -12.14 7.98
N SER A 402 1.28 -10.98 8.17
CA SER A 402 0.10 -10.83 9.03
C SER A 402 -1.10 -11.70 8.62
N LYS A 403 -1.12 -12.18 7.36
CA LYS A 403 -2.27 -12.88 6.77
C LYS A 403 -2.10 -14.39 6.63
N ILE A 404 -0.91 -14.96 6.88
CA ILE A 404 -0.70 -16.42 6.83
C ILE A 404 -1.48 -17.15 7.92
N ILE A 405 -1.70 -16.51 9.06
CA ILE A 405 -2.41 -17.12 10.19
C ILE A 405 -3.86 -17.51 9.82
N ASN A 406 -4.48 -16.85 8.83
CA ASN A 406 -5.85 -17.16 8.41
C ASN A 406 -5.96 -18.10 7.19
N ILE A 407 -4.88 -18.33 6.43
CA ILE A 407 -4.90 -19.26 5.28
C ILE A 407 -4.54 -20.69 5.73
N ALA A 408 -3.80 -20.84 6.83
CA ALA A 408 -3.43 -22.15 7.37
C ALA A 408 -4.54 -22.84 8.20
N TRP A 409 -5.68 -22.16 8.43
CA TRP A 409 -6.78 -22.64 9.27
C TRP A 409 -8.16 -22.58 8.57
N ALA A 410 -8.19 -22.61 7.24
CA ALA A 410 -9.43 -22.74 6.45
C ALA A 410 -9.41 -24.02 5.60
#